data_AF-A0A0P0V7C7-F1
#
_entry.id   AF-A0A0P0V7C7-F1
#
_cell.length_a   1.000
_cell.length_b   1.000
_cell.length_c   1.000
_cell.angle_alpha   90.00
_cell.angle_beta   90.00
_cell.angle_gamma   90.00
#
_symmetry.space_group_name_H-M   'P 1'
#
loop_
_entity.id
_entity.type
_entity.pdbx_description
1 polymer ?
#
loop_
_entity_poly.entity_id
_entity_poly.type
_entity_poly.pdbx_seq_one_letter_code
_entity_poly.pdbx_strand_id
1 'polypeptide(L)'
;MSIQKRGMQIDTRCPVCHRQNEDGGHCFLKCKLMRKCWQSLDLEECRLELVQMQSASEFVAKIMQKSDKVKTTIFHFLWVWWSASNKANVGEEMLSQGEIEHRVQNTAAYLKNPVLQNTVQSGRSVRKGNTHGRHLHQVF
;
A
#
# COMPACT_ATOMS: atom_id res chain seq x y z
N MET A 1 -15.34 -5.74 -18.25
CA MET A 1 -16.78 -5.41 -18.19
C MET A 1 -17.05 -4.72 -16.87
N SER A 2 -17.51 -3.47 -16.83
CA SER A 2 -18.00 -2.88 -15.58
C SER A 2 -19.44 -3.35 -15.33
N ILE A 3 -19.77 -3.66 -14.09
CA ILE A 3 -21.10 -4.13 -13.70
C ILE A 3 -22.17 -3.04 -14.00
N GLN A 4 -21.78 -1.76 -14.02
CA GLN A 4 -22.62 -0.64 -14.50
C GLN A 4 -23.11 -0.84 -15.94
N LYS A 5 -22.32 -1.45 -16.84
CA LYS A 5 -22.75 -1.74 -18.22
C LYS A 5 -23.86 -2.80 -18.30
N ARG A 6 -24.18 -3.47 -17.18
CA ARG A 6 -25.28 -4.43 -17.07
C ARG A 6 -26.56 -3.82 -16.45
N GLY A 7 -26.61 -2.48 -16.31
CA GLY A 7 -27.80 -1.79 -15.81
C GLY A 7 -28.00 -1.84 -14.29
N MET A 8 -27.06 -2.42 -13.53
CA MET A 8 -27.11 -2.32 -12.07
C MET A 8 -26.62 -0.94 -11.62
N GLN A 9 -27.47 -0.24 -10.87
CA GLN A 9 -27.11 0.97 -10.15
C GLN A 9 -26.11 0.59 -9.05
N ILE A 10 -24.84 0.88 -9.29
CA ILE A 10 -23.77 0.69 -8.31
C ILE A 10 -23.38 2.05 -7.80
N ASP A 11 -23.51 2.23 -6.50
CA ASP A 11 -22.92 3.38 -5.83
C ASP A 11 -21.40 3.25 -5.92
N THR A 12 -20.79 4.06 -6.79
CA THR A 12 -19.34 4.10 -6.95
C THR A 12 -18.69 5.03 -5.95
N ARG A 13 -19.41 5.65 -5.02
CA ARG A 13 -18.82 6.57 -4.05
C ARG A 13 -17.88 5.82 -3.11
N CYS A 14 -16.77 6.46 -2.77
CA CYS A 14 -15.80 5.97 -1.80
C CYS A 14 -16.52 5.54 -0.51
N PRO A 15 -16.37 4.28 -0.05
CA PRO A 15 -17.09 3.75 1.12
C PRO A 15 -16.66 4.41 2.43
N VAL A 16 -15.54 5.14 2.44
CA VAL A 16 -15.03 5.81 3.63
C VAL A 16 -15.60 7.22 3.81
N CYS A 17 -15.74 7.98 2.71
CA CYS A 17 -16.16 9.38 2.81
C CYS A 17 -17.48 9.70 2.12
N HIS A 18 -17.97 8.80 1.25
CA HIS A 18 -19.19 8.93 0.45
C HIS A 18 -19.29 10.21 -0.39
N ARG A 19 -18.15 10.85 -0.73
CA ARG A 19 -18.12 12.16 -1.42
C ARG A 19 -17.77 12.10 -2.90
N GLN A 20 -16.82 11.25 -3.29
CA GLN A 20 -16.33 11.15 -4.66
C GLN A 20 -16.36 9.69 -5.08
N ASN A 21 -16.39 9.44 -6.38
CA ASN A 21 -16.24 8.09 -6.89
C ASN A 21 -14.91 7.50 -6.44
N GLU A 22 -14.97 6.22 -6.10
CA GLU A 22 -13.85 5.41 -5.70
C GLU A 22 -12.96 5.18 -6.93
N ASP A 23 -11.81 5.84 -6.93
CA ASP A 23 -10.69 5.52 -7.80
C ASP A 23 -9.42 5.34 -6.94
N GLY A 24 -8.39 4.71 -7.50
CA GLY A 24 -7.15 4.45 -6.76
C GLY A 24 -6.50 5.73 -6.20
N GLY A 25 -6.58 6.84 -6.94
CA GLY A 25 -6.08 8.13 -6.48
C GLY A 25 -6.92 8.70 -5.32
N HIS A 26 -8.24 8.55 -5.36
CA HIS A 26 -9.10 8.95 -4.27
C HIS A 26 -8.84 8.10 -3.02
N CYS A 27 -8.86 6.78 -3.17
CA CYS A 27 -8.69 5.83 -2.05
C CYS A 27 -7.38 6.04 -1.33
N PHE A 28 -6.26 6.16 -2.06
CA PHE A 28 -4.95 6.18 -1.43
C PHE A 28 -4.40 7.58 -1.16
N LEU A 29 -4.97 8.66 -1.75
CA LEU A 29 -4.35 9.99 -1.69
C LEU A 29 -5.28 11.17 -1.42
N LYS A 30 -6.58 11.09 -1.78
CA LYS A 30 -7.47 12.28 -1.75
C LYS A 30 -8.62 12.17 -0.75
N CYS A 31 -9.00 10.96 -0.34
CA CYS A 31 -10.05 10.74 0.66
C CYS A 31 -9.77 11.56 1.93
N LYS A 32 -10.81 12.20 2.48
CA LYS A 32 -10.68 13.12 3.62
C LYS A 32 -9.98 12.48 4.80
N LEU A 33 -10.36 11.24 5.16
CA LEU A 33 -9.77 10.51 6.27
C LEU A 33 -8.36 10.00 5.93
N MET A 34 -8.14 9.56 4.67
CA MET A 34 -6.81 9.14 4.20
C MET A 34 -5.79 10.28 4.34
N ARG A 35 -6.15 11.50 3.92
CA ARG A 35 -5.27 12.68 4.04
C ARG A 35 -4.90 12.98 5.49
N LYS A 36 -5.83 12.83 6.43
CA LYS A 36 -5.53 13.03 7.85
C LYS A 36 -4.49 12.03 8.35
N CYS A 37 -4.62 10.76 7.93
CA CYS A 37 -3.65 9.71 8.28
C CYS A 37 -2.26 9.96 7.65
N TRP A 38 -2.20 10.49 6.42
CA TRP A 38 -0.93 10.92 5.82
C TRP A 38 -0.25 12.04 6.64
N GLN A 39 -1.03 13.02 7.11
CA GLN A 39 -0.53 14.14 7.90
C GLN A 39 -0.02 13.69 9.27
N SER A 40 -0.76 12.86 9.98
CA SER A 40 -0.39 12.38 11.31
C SER A 40 0.77 11.39 11.32
N LEU A 41 0.98 10.66 10.21
CA LEU A 41 2.15 9.80 10.01
C LEU A 41 3.41 10.57 9.58
N ASP A 42 3.34 11.91 9.49
CA ASP A 42 4.44 12.77 9.00
C ASP A 42 4.88 12.40 7.57
N LEU A 43 3.91 12.10 6.71
CA LEU A 43 4.11 11.67 5.32
C LEU A 43 3.39 12.57 4.31
N GLU A 44 2.91 13.75 4.72
CA GLU A 44 2.14 14.65 3.85
C GLU A 44 2.95 15.10 2.62
N GLU A 45 4.24 15.39 2.77
CA GLU A 45 5.10 15.75 1.64
C GLU A 45 5.19 14.59 0.62
N CYS A 46 5.36 13.37 1.10
CA CYS A 46 5.32 12.18 0.26
C CYS A 46 3.96 12.04 -0.44
N ARG A 47 2.85 12.30 0.25
CA ARG A 47 1.51 12.30 -0.36
C ARG A 47 1.41 13.30 -1.50
N LEU A 48 1.89 14.53 -1.30
CA LEU A 48 1.84 15.60 -2.30
C LEU A 48 2.62 15.23 -3.56
N GLU A 49 3.80 14.61 -3.42
CA GLU A 49 4.54 14.08 -4.57
C GLU A 49 3.78 12.95 -5.28
N LEU A 50 3.22 12.00 -4.50
CA LEU A 50 2.54 10.83 -5.05
C LEU A 50 1.25 11.18 -5.80
N VAL A 51 0.56 12.28 -5.42
CA VAL A 51 -0.62 12.79 -6.13
C VAL A 51 -0.32 13.19 -7.58
N GLN A 52 0.93 13.53 -7.90
CA GLN A 52 1.32 13.94 -9.25
C GLN A 52 1.56 12.77 -10.21
N MET A 53 1.64 11.54 -9.70
CA MET A 53 1.93 10.36 -10.50
C MET A 53 0.72 10.00 -11.36
N GLN A 54 0.95 9.70 -12.64
CA GLN A 54 -0.11 9.45 -13.62
C GLN A 54 -0.47 7.97 -13.73
N SER A 55 0.36 7.09 -13.17
CA SER A 55 0.17 5.64 -13.22
C SER A 55 0.54 4.97 -11.90
N ALA A 56 -0.01 3.77 -11.68
CA ALA A 56 0.35 2.94 -10.53
C ALA A 56 1.83 2.53 -10.56
N SER A 57 2.42 2.35 -11.76
CA SER A 57 3.85 2.07 -11.91
C SER A 57 4.72 3.24 -11.47
N GLU A 58 4.38 4.47 -11.88
CA GLU A 58 5.07 5.68 -11.42
C GLU A 58 4.92 5.86 -9.91
N PHE A 59 3.72 5.63 -9.38
CA PHE A 59 3.43 5.69 -7.95
C PHE A 59 4.35 4.76 -7.15
N VAL A 60 4.44 3.48 -7.54
CA VAL A 60 5.32 2.51 -6.87
C VAL A 60 6.79 2.89 -7.06
N ALA A 61 7.21 3.26 -8.27
CA ALA A 61 8.58 3.68 -8.53
C ALA A 61 8.99 4.88 -7.66
N LYS A 62 8.08 5.84 -7.44
CA LYS A 62 8.33 7.01 -6.60
C LYS A 62 8.48 6.65 -5.12
N ILE A 63 7.68 5.71 -4.61
CA ILE A 63 7.85 5.17 -3.24
C ILE A 63 9.19 4.45 -3.11
N MET A 64 9.62 3.71 -4.15
CA MET A 64 10.88 2.97 -4.13
C MET A 64 12.13 3.85 -4.04
N GLN A 65 12.03 5.13 -4.44
CA GLN A 65 13.10 6.13 -4.31
C GLN A 65 13.23 6.71 -2.88
N LYS A 66 12.27 6.45 -1.99
CA LYS A 66 12.32 6.94 -0.60
C LYS A 66 13.25 6.07 0.26
N SER A 67 13.65 6.62 1.41
CA SER A 67 14.44 5.88 2.41
C SER A 67 13.69 4.62 2.85
N ASP A 68 14.41 3.57 3.27
CA ASP A 68 13.78 2.29 3.62
C ASP A 68 12.75 2.43 4.75
N LYS A 69 12.98 3.32 5.72
CA LYS A 69 12.00 3.65 6.76
C LYS A 69 10.71 4.20 6.15
N VAL A 70 10.82 5.26 5.34
CA VAL A 70 9.66 5.93 4.73
C VAL A 70 8.91 4.98 3.80
N LYS A 71 9.63 4.28 2.92
CA LYS A 71 9.10 3.27 1.99
C LYS A 71 8.30 2.19 2.72
N THR A 72 8.87 1.63 3.78
CA THR A 72 8.22 0.59 4.58
C THR A 72 6.97 1.13 5.29
N THR A 73 7.06 2.32 5.89
CA THR A 73 5.89 2.97 6.51
C THR A 73 4.78 3.22 5.50
N ILE A 74 5.10 3.71 4.30
CA ILE A 74 4.11 3.95 3.24
C ILE A 74 3.42 2.63 2.83
N PHE A 75 4.18 1.57 2.51
CA PHE A 75 3.56 0.30 2.08
C PHE A 75 2.67 -0.30 3.16
N HIS A 76 3.09 -0.27 4.42
CA HIS A 76 2.25 -0.72 5.53
C HIS A 76 1.02 0.14 5.72
N PHE A 77 1.17 1.46 5.62
CA PHE A 77 0.03 2.36 5.70
C PHE A 77 -1.00 2.08 4.60
N LEU A 78 -0.56 1.94 3.35
CA LEU A 78 -1.44 1.59 2.23
C LEU A 78 -2.16 0.26 2.46
N TRP A 79 -1.47 -0.74 3.02
CA TRP A 79 -2.07 -2.04 3.35
C TRP A 79 -3.11 -1.97 4.47
N VAL A 80 -2.78 -1.30 5.59
CA VAL A 80 -3.69 -1.10 6.72
C VAL A 80 -4.92 -0.31 6.27
N TRP A 81 -4.71 0.76 5.49
CA TRP A 81 -5.77 1.56 4.93
C TRP A 81 -6.70 0.77 4.01
N TRP A 82 -6.13 -0.01 3.09
CA TRP A 82 -6.90 -0.88 2.18
C TRP A 82 -7.77 -1.87 2.97
N SER A 83 -7.18 -2.52 3.98
CA SER A 83 -7.89 -3.46 4.83
C SER A 83 -9.03 -2.81 5.61
N ALA A 84 -8.82 -1.61 6.15
CA ALA A 84 -9.84 -0.85 6.87
C ALA A 84 -10.96 -0.35 5.93
N SER A 85 -10.60 0.13 4.74
CA SER A 85 -11.57 0.62 3.75
C SER A 85 -12.43 -0.52 3.19
N ASN A 86 -11.86 -1.73 3.04
CA ASN A 86 -12.62 -2.91 2.63
C ASN A 86 -13.68 -3.33 3.65
N LYS A 87 -13.43 -3.13 4.95
CA LYS A 87 -14.43 -3.34 6.00
C LYS A 87 -15.61 -2.38 5.82
N ALA A 88 -15.33 -1.09 5.61
CA ALA A 88 -16.37 -0.09 5.33
C ALA A 88 -17.22 -0.47 4.10
N ASN A 89 -16.59 -1.04 3.06
CA ASN A 89 -17.29 -1.46 1.84
C ASN A 89 -18.31 -2.60 2.08
N VAL A 90 -18.06 -3.50 3.04
CA VAL A 90 -19.00 -4.58 3.41
C VAL A 90 -19.95 -4.19 4.55
N GLY A 91 -19.96 -2.92 4.95
CA GLY A 91 -20.83 -2.41 6.02
C GLY A 91 -20.30 -2.64 7.43
N GLU A 92 -19.04 -3.07 7.58
CA GLU A 92 -18.37 -3.14 8.88
C GLU A 92 -17.81 -1.78 9.29
N GLU A 93 -17.67 -1.58 10.60
CA GLU A 93 -17.04 -0.38 11.14
C GLU A 93 -15.55 -0.31 10.76
N MET A 94 -15.14 0.88 10.31
CA MET A 94 -13.77 1.17 9.93
C MET A 94 -12.95 1.56 11.16
N LEU A 95 -11.67 1.22 11.14
CA LEU A 95 -10.71 1.73 12.13
C LEU A 95 -10.73 3.26 12.16
N SER A 96 -10.69 3.81 13.36
CA SER A 96 -10.44 5.22 13.57
C SER A 96 -9.05 5.62 13.04
N GLN A 97 -8.87 6.91 12.79
CA GLN A 97 -7.58 7.48 12.40
C GLN A 97 -6.45 7.05 13.36
N GLY A 98 -6.69 7.14 14.69
CA GLY A 98 -5.68 6.77 15.69
C GLY A 98 -5.33 5.28 15.68
N GLU A 99 -6.30 4.40 15.43
CA GLU A 99 -6.04 2.96 15.30
C GLU A 99 -5.23 2.62 14.05
N ILE A 100 -5.49 3.32 12.94
CA ILE A 100 -4.71 3.18 11.69
C ILE A 100 -3.26 3.59 11.96
N GLU A 101 -3.06 4.76 12.56
CA GLU A 101 -1.73 5.27 12.92
C GLU A 101 -0.97 4.30 13.83
N HIS A 102 -1.62 3.87 14.91
CA HIS A 102 -1.03 2.94 15.87
C HIS A 102 -0.65 1.61 15.22
N ARG A 103 -1.49 1.06 14.33
CA ARG A 103 -1.15 -0.16 13.57
C ARG A 103 0.06 0.05 12.66
N VAL A 104 0.13 1.17 11.96
CA VAL A 104 1.27 1.49 11.09
C VAL A 104 2.56 1.61 11.90
N GLN A 105 2.53 2.33 13.03
CA GLN A 105 3.68 2.54 13.89
C GLN A 105 4.15 1.24 14.57
N ASN A 106 3.22 0.42 15.09
CA ASN A 106 3.57 -0.85 15.72
C ASN A 106 4.17 -1.84 14.73
N THR A 107 3.69 -1.86 13.49
CA THR A 107 4.27 -2.75 12.47
C THR A 107 5.68 -2.29 12.08
N ALA A 108 5.95 -0.98 12.06
CA ALA A 108 7.30 -0.45 11.87
C ALA A 108 8.25 -0.84 13.02
N ALA A 109 7.74 -0.95 14.26
CA ALA A 109 8.51 -1.48 15.38
C ALA A 109 8.78 -2.99 15.25
N TYR A 110 7.77 -3.76 14.82
CA TYR A 110 7.94 -5.21 14.58
C TYR A 110 8.97 -5.52 13.50
N LEU A 111 9.01 -4.76 12.39
CA LEU A 111 10.03 -4.97 11.35
C LEU A 111 11.45 -4.55 11.77
N LYS A 112 11.58 -3.76 12.84
CA LYS A 112 12.87 -3.47 13.46
C LYS A 112 13.35 -4.60 14.39
N ASN A 113 12.52 -5.62 14.64
CA ASN A 113 12.91 -6.76 15.44
C ASN A 113 14.03 -7.56 14.73
N PRO A 114 15.21 -7.75 15.36
CA PRO A 114 16.35 -8.44 14.76
C PRO A 114 16.02 -9.85 14.25
N VAL A 115 15.07 -10.54 14.91
CA VAL A 115 14.67 -11.90 14.54
C VAL A 115 14.05 -11.93 13.14
N LEU A 116 13.22 -10.94 12.78
CA LEU A 116 12.56 -10.88 11.48
C LEU A 116 13.48 -10.31 10.38
N GLN A 117 14.40 -9.40 10.73
CA GLN A 117 15.39 -8.90 9.79
C GLN A 117 16.29 -10.01 9.25
N ASN A 118 16.66 -10.97 10.11
CA ASN A 118 17.45 -12.13 9.72
C ASN A 118 16.69 -13.05 8.74
N THR A 119 15.37 -13.19 8.89
CA THR A 119 14.54 -13.99 7.97
C THR A 119 14.43 -13.34 6.58
N VAL A 120 14.35 -12.00 6.52
CA VAL A 120 14.32 -11.27 5.23
C VAL A 120 15.68 -11.32 4.52
N GLN A 121 16.79 -11.27 5.28
CA GLN A 121 18.14 -11.40 4.72
C GLN A 121 18.45 -12.82 4.22
N SER A 122 18.02 -13.87 4.93
CA SER A 122 18.21 -15.25 4.48
C SER A 122 17.47 -15.54 3.18
N GLY A 123 16.24 -15.03 3.01
CA GLY A 123 15.47 -15.14 1.77
C GLY A 123 16.09 -14.37 0.58
N ARG A 124 16.80 -13.26 0.84
CA ARG A 124 17.53 -12.50 -0.20
C ARG A 124 18.79 -13.23 -0.67
N SER A 125 19.47 -13.96 0.21
CA SER A 125 20.64 -14.77 -0.17
C SER A 125 20.25 -15.97 -1.05
N VAL A 126 19.12 -16.62 -0.74
CA VAL A 126 18.58 -17.73 -1.55
C VAL A 126 18.25 -17.30 -2.99
N ARG A 127 17.78 -16.06 -3.19
CA ARG A 127 17.49 -15.53 -4.55
C ARG A 127 18.74 -15.18 -5.35
N LYS A 128 19.86 -14.84 -4.71
CA LYS A 128 21.13 -14.58 -5.41
C LYS A 128 21.86 -15.86 -5.84
N GLY A 129 21.53 -17.01 -5.24
CA GLY A 129 22.13 -18.31 -5.60
C GLY A 129 21.55 -18.99 -6.84
N ASN A 130 20.43 -18.52 -7.40
CA ASN A 130 19.67 -19.28 -8.41
C ASN A 130 19.78 -18.74 -9.85
N THR A 131 20.79 -17.92 -10.16
CA THR A 131 21.02 -17.36 -11.51
C THR A 131 22.32 -17.79 -12.18
N HIS A 132 23.06 -18.76 -11.63
CA HIS A 132 24.28 -19.32 -12.23
C HIS A 132 24.17 -20.84 -12.39
N GLY A 133 23.33 -21.30 -13.33
CA GLY A 133 23.14 -22.73 -13.55
C GLY A 133 22.22 -23.08 -14.72
N ARG A 134 22.34 -22.39 -15.86
CA ARG A 134 21.79 -22.86 -17.14
C ARG A 134 22.77 -22.56 -18.26
N HIS A 135 23.86 -23.30 -18.28
CA HIS A 135 24.59 -23.52 -19.52
C HIS A 135 25.09 -24.97 -19.58
N LEU A 136 24.78 -25.58 -20.73
CA LEU A 136 25.48 -26.71 -21.35
C LEU A 136 25.18 -28.11 -20.82
N HIS A 137 24.21 -28.77 -21.47
CA HIS A 137 24.47 -30.05 -22.14
C HIS A 137 23.34 -30.34 -23.16
N GLN A 138 23.56 -29.94 -24.42
CA GLN A 138 23.06 -30.71 -25.55
C GLN A 138 24.21 -31.63 -25.94
N VAL A 139 24.03 -32.93 -25.70
CA VAL A 139 24.92 -33.98 -26.18
C VAL A 139 24.02 -35.12 -26.66
N PHE A 140 24.05 -35.30 -27.98
CA PHE A 140 23.42 -36.32 -28.82
C PHE A 140 21.89 -36.30 -28.98
#